data_AF-A0A285L8H1-F1
#
_entry.id   AF-A0A285L8H1-F1
#
_cell.length_a   1.000
_cell.length_b   1.000
_cell.length_c   1.000
_cell.angle_alpha   90.00
_cell.angle_beta   90.00
_cell.angle_gamma   90.00
#
_symmetry.space_group_name_H-M   'P 1'
#
loop_
_entity.id
_entity.type
_entity.pdbx_description
1 polymer ?
#
loop_
_entity_poly.entity_id
_entity_poly.type
_entity_poly.pdbx_seq_one_letter_code
_entity_poly.pdbx_strand_id
1 'polypeptide(L)'
;MNLDNRVWVDKQTPVAYRALLATAKEVRAAAAAAGLDRRLVELVNMRVSQLNGCTHCLDVHHRAALRAGATEQEIAVLPGWRRGGPYSALDRAALALAEVTAVLPDEATLEREYALAREHLSDDQMSVIVWVATTIGAFNRVSIMSQHPVRAHKEEATMTDLAETKVARNAEQNRYEIYYGGELAGFTEYVERGNDSDFVHTEIDKAFEGKGLGSKLAKEALDDVVARGRTITAHCPFIKAYIEKHPEYEKHMTAKSGQQ
;
A
#
# COMPACT_ATOMS: atom_id res chain seq x y z
N MET A 1 -19.97 -20.28 -1.22
CA MET A 1 -18.75 -20.99 -0.75
C MET A 1 -18.38 -20.40 0.60
N ASN A 2 -18.21 -21.23 1.63
CA ASN A 2 -17.81 -20.75 2.96
C ASN A 2 -16.34 -20.30 2.91
N LEU A 3 -16.09 -18.99 3.01
CA LEU A 3 -14.75 -18.38 2.94
C LEU A 3 -13.93 -18.66 4.22
N ASP A 4 -14.56 -19.09 5.30
CA ASP A 4 -13.97 -19.19 6.64
C ASP A 4 -13.03 -20.39 6.83
N ASN A 5 -12.89 -21.27 5.82
CA ASN A 5 -12.03 -22.46 5.90
C ASN A 5 -10.88 -22.47 4.87
N ARG A 6 -10.52 -21.32 4.30
CA ARG A 6 -9.41 -21.22 3.33
C ARG A 6 -8.08 -21.12 4.06
N VAL A 7 -7.07 -21.88 3.61
CA VAL A 7 -5.70 -21.74 4.11
C VAL A 7 -5.07 -20.50 3.50
N TRP A 8 -4.64 -19.58 4.36
CA TRP A 8 -3.85 -18.42 3.98
C TRP A 8 -2.38 -18.84 3.87
N VAL A 9 -1.90 -19.10 2.66
CA VAL A 9 -0.58 -19.70 2.41
C VAL A 9 0.54 -18.84 2.98
N ASP A 10 0.42 -17.51 2.87
CA ASP A 10 1.36 -16.54 3.42
C ASP A 10 1.37 -16.53 4.96
N LYS A 11 0.23 -16.79 5.61
CA LYS A 11 0.12 -16.86 7.08
C LYS A 11 0.55 -18.20 7.63
N GLN A 12 0.23 -19.28 6.91
CA GLN A 12 0.58 -20.64 7.30
C GLN A 12 2.09 -20.90 7.14
N THR A 13 2.74 -20.27 6.15
CA THR A 13 4.18 -20.41 5.91
C THR A 13 4.86 -19.04 5.77
N PRO A 14 4.93 -18.25 6.86
CA PRO A 14 5.33 -16.84 6.81
C PRO A 14 6.81 -16.63 6.52
N VAL A 15 7.67 -17.62 6.80
CA VAL A 15 9.10 -17.57 6.46
C VAL A 15 9.29 -17.59 4.94
N ALA A 16 8.61 -18.50 4.24
CA ALA A 16 8.67 -18.59 2.78
C ALA A 16 8.11 -17.32 2.11
N TYR A 17 7.00 -16.79 2.64
CA TYR A 17 6.44 -15.53 2.14
C TYR A 17 7.39 -14.33 2.33
N ARG A 18 8.06 -14.23 3.49
CA ARG A 18 9.10 -13.20 3.70
C ARG A 18 10.28 -13.34 2.75
N ALA A 19 10.70 -14.55 2.43
CA ALA A 19 11.74 -14.79 1.44
C ALA A 19 11.29 -14.31 0.05
N LEU A 20 10.03 -14.58 -0.34
CA LEU A 20 9.47 -14.09 -1.60
C LEU A 20 9.40 -12.55 -1.65
N LEU A 21 9.04 -11.89 -0.54
CA LEU A 21 9.09 -10.43 -0.42
C LEU A 21 10.52 -9.89 -0.56
N ALA A 22 11.52 -10.58 0.02
CA ALA A 22 12.93 -10.21 -0.14
C ALA A 22 13.37 -10.35 -1.60
N THR A 23 12.98 -11.43 -2.29
CA THR A 23 13.22 -11.58 -3.75
C THR A 23 12.62 -10.41 -4.52
N ALA A 24 11.38 -10.01 -4.25
CA ALA A 24 10.74 -8.87 -4.92
C ALA A 24 11.50 -7.55 -4.72
N LYS A 25 12.09 -7.35 -3.53
CA LYS A 25 12.94 -6.18 -3.23
C LYS A 25 14.22 -6.20 -4.08
N GLU A 26 14.90 -7.33 -4.16
CA GLU A 26 16.12 -7.48 -4.97
C GLU A 26 15.84 -7.33 -6.46
N VAL A 27 14.76 -7.94 -6.96
CA VAL A 27 14.34 -7.80 -8.36
C VAL A 27 14.01 -6.34 -8.70
N ARG A 28 13.37 -5.59 -7.79
CA ARG A 28 13.15 -4.14 -7.95
C ARG A 28 14.47 -3.38 -8.07
N ALA A 29 15.44 -3.68 -7.20
CA ALA A 29 16.74 -3.01 -7.22
C ALA A 29 17.51 -3.33 -8.50
N ALA A 30 17.51 -4.59 -8.94
CA ALA A 30 18.10 -5.03 -10.19
C ALA A 30 17.44 -4.35 -11.40
N ALA A 31 16.11 -4.17 -11.40
CA ALA A 31 15.41 -3.52 -12.50
C ALA A 31 15.84 -2.06 -12.64
N ALA A 32 15.95 -1.34 -11.52
CA ALA A 32 16.46 0.02 -11.50
C ALA A 32 17.93 0.09 -11.97
N ALA A 33 18.77 -0.86 -11.55
CA ALA A 33 20.16 -0.94 -11.99
C ALA A 33 20.30 -1.24 -13.50
N ALA A 34 19.38 -2.02 -14.07
CA ALA A 34 19.28 -2.30 -15.50
C ALA A 34 18.63 -1.15 -16.31
N GLY A 35 18.35 -0.01 -15.68
CA GLY A 35 17.77 1.16 -16.32
C GLY A 35 16.29 1.02 -16.69
N LEU A 36 15.58 0.03 -16.14
CA LEU A 36 14.14 -0.10 -16.31
C LEU A 36 13.41 0.82 -15.35
N ASP A 37 12.57 1.69 -15.90
CA ASP A 37 11.76 2.58 -15.09
C ASP A 37 10.73 1.81 -14.24
N ARG A 38 10.30 2.42 -13.12
CA ARG A 38 9.35 1.79 -12.21
C ARG A 38 7.98 1.55 -12.85
N ARG A 39 7.56 2.42 -13.77
CA ARG A 39 6.27 2.32 -14.48
C ARG A 39 6.23 1.03 -15.29
N LEU A 40 7.26 0.73 -16.08
CA LEU A 40 7.34 -0.49 -16.87
C LEU A 40 7.33 -1.75 -16.01
N VAL A 41 8.08 -1.77 -14.90
CA VAL A 41 8.05 -2.92 -13.96
C VAL A 41 6.63 -3.18 -13.46
N GLU A 42 5.87 -2.12 -13.16
CA GLU A 42 4.47 -2.28 -12.73
C GLU A 42 3.53 -2.68 -13.86
N LEU A 43 3.74 -2.20 -15.09
CA LEU A 43 2.98 -2.69 -16.26
C LEU A 43 3.22 -4.18 -16.51
N VAL A 44 4.46 -4.67 -16.33
CA VAL A 44 4.78 -6.10 -16.39
C VAL A 44 4.04 -6.86 -15.27
N ASN A 45 4.11 -6.39 -14.03
CA ASN A 45 3.39 -7.02 -12.91
C ASN A 45 1.88 -7.10 -13.15
N MET A 46 1.29 -6.00 -13.64
CA MET A 46 -0.11 -5.95 -14.01
C MET A 46 -0.42 -6.93 -15.13
N ARG A 47 0.37 -6.96 -16.20
CA ARG A 47 0.10 -7.83 -17.35
C ARG A 47 0.15 -9.31 -16.99
N VAL A 48 1.15 -9.73 -16.23
CA VAL A 48 1.23 -11.12 -15.74
C VAL A 48 0.06 -11.43 -14.80
N SER A 49 -0.34 -10.48 -13.95
CA SER A 49 -1.50 -10.65 -13.08
C SER A 49 -2.84 -10.71 -13.84
N GLN A 50 -2.95 -10.04 -15.00
CA GLN A 50 -4.10 -10.14 -15.90
C GLN A 50 -4.18 -11.55 -16.51
N LEU A 51 -3.06 -12.08 -16.99
CA LEU A 51 -2.98 -13.43 -17.56
C LEU A 51 -3.33 -14.51 -16.52
N ASN A 52 -2.85 -14.34 -15.28
CA ASN A 52 -3.12 -15.29 -14.19
C ASN A 52 -4.49 -15.07 -13.52
N GLY A 53 -5.17 -13.96 -13.77
CA GLY A 53 -6.44 -13.62 -13.12
C GLY A 53 -6.34 -13.25 -11.62
N CYS A 54 -5.19 -12.75 -11.14
CA CYS A 54 -5.04 -12.36 -9.73
C CYS A 54 -5.65 -10.98 -9.46
N THR A 55 -6.92 -10.91 -9.05
CA THR A 55 -7.62 -9.64 -8.77
C THR A 55 -6.94 -8.80 -7.67
N HIS A 56 -6.49 -9.42 -6.58
CA HIS A 56 -5.74 -8.73 -5.53
C HIS A 56 -4.44 -8.11 -6.03
N CYS A 57 -3.72 -8.83 -6.88
CA CYS A 57 -2.45 -8.36 -7.43
C CYS A 57 -2.69 -7.22 -8.43
N LEU A 58 -3.76 -7.29 -9.22
CA LEU A 58 -4.17 -6.20 -10.11
C LEU A 58 -4.46 -4.92 -9.32
N ASP A 59 -5.17 -5.00 -8.19
CA ASP A 59 -5.42 -3.85 -7.30
C ASP A 59 -4.13 -3.22 -6.76
N VAL A 60 -3.19 -4.06 -6.29
CA VAL A 60 -1.90 -3.61 -5.75
C VAL A 60 -1.07 -2.93 -6.82
N HIS A 61 -0.96 -3.54 -7.99
CA HIS A 61 -0.08 -3.07 -9.06
C HIS A 61 -0.69 -1.93 -9.88
N HIS A 62 -2.01 -1.83 -9.98
CA HIS A 62 -2.69 -0.65 -10.52
C HIS A 62 -2.26 0.63 -9.76
N ARG A 63 -2.40 0.61 -8.43
CA ARG A 63 -2.00 1.75 -7.58
C ARG A 63 -0.50 2.01 -7.59
N ALA A 64 0.31 0.97 -7.76
CA ALA A 64 1.75 1.13 -7.86
C ALA A 64 2.16 1.73 -9.21
N ALA A 65 1.51 1.33 -10.31
CA ALA A 65 1.74 1.85 -11.65
C ALA A 65 1.39 3.35 -11.74
N LEU A 66 0.22 3.76 -11.26
CA LEU A 66 -0.18 5.17 -11.22
C LEU A 66 0.83 6.03 -10.43
N ARG A 67 1.24 5.58 -9.24
CA ARG A 67 2.28 6.26 -8.44
C ARG A 67 3.64 6.30 -9.10
N ALA A 68 3.92 5.38 -10.02
CA ALA A 68 5.14 5.32 -10.80
C ALA A 68 5.08 6.17 -12.09
N GLY A 69 3.95 6.83 -12.36
CA GLY A 69 3.76 7.68 -13.53
C GLY A 69 3.11 6.99 -14.73
N ALA A 70 2.56 5.78 -14.58
CA ALA A 70 1.69 5.21 -15.60
C ALA A 70 0.42 6.06 -15.74
N THR A 71 -0.06 6.21 -16.96
CA THR A 71 -1.33 6.86 -17.25
C THR A 71 -2.49 5.87 -17.15
N GLU A 72 -3.68 6.39 -16.84
CA GLU A 72 -4.92 5.61 -16.94
C GLU A 72 -5.11 4.99 -18.33
N GLN A 73 -4.70 5.70 -19.39
CA GLN A 73 -4.77 5.19 -20.76
C GLN A 73 -3.84 3.99 -20.96
N GLU A 74 -2.59 4.05 -20.51
CA GLU A 74 -1.65 2.90 -20.54
C GLU A 74 -2.22 1.70 -19.80
N ILE A 75 -2.85 1.91 -18.65
CA ILE A 75 -3.41 0.82 -17.85
C ILE A 75 -4.63 0.20 -18.55
N ALA A 76 -5.56 1.04 -19.03
CA ALA A 76 -6.80 0.60 -19.63
C ALA A 76 -6.59 -0.25 -20.90
N VAL A 77 -5.59 0.08 -21.72
CA VAL A 77 -5.32 -0.63 -22.99
C VAL A 77 -4.28 -1.74 -22.86
N LEU A 78 -3.71 -1.96 -21.66
CA LEU A 78 -2.68 -2.97 -21.41
C LEU A 78 -3.09 -4.38 -21.85
N PRO A 79 -4.34 -4.86 -21.65
CA PRO A 79 -4.73 -6.18 -22.14
C PRO A 79 -4.59 -6.36 -23.66
N GLY A 80 -4.67 -5.27 -24.42
CA GLY A 80 -4.62 -5.22 -25.87
C GLY A 80 -3.30 -4.68 -26.44
N TRP A 81 -2.23 -4.58 -25.64
CA TRP A 81 -0.99 -3.88 -26.00
C TRP A 81 -0.36 -4.33 -27.34
N ARG A 82 -0.53 -5.60 -27.73
CA ARG A 82 -0.05 -6.12 -29.02
C ARG A 82 -0.72 -5.45 -30.23
N ARG A 83 -1.94 -4.94 -30.07
CA ARG A 83 -2.71 -4.29 -31.14
C ARG A 83 -2.46 -2.78 -31.26
N GLY A 84 -1.85 -2.15 -30.26
CA GLY A 84 -1.61 -0.70 -30.26
C GLY A 84 -1.39 -0.15 -28.85
N GLY A 85 -1.52 1.17 -28.69
CA GLY A 85 -1.36 1.86 -27.40
C GLY A 85 -0.01 2.57 -27.22
N PRO A 86 0.11 3.41 -26.18
CA PRO A 86 1.23 4.31 -25.95
C PRO A 86 2.47 3.61 -25.36
N TYR A 87 2.88 2.48 -25.95
CA TYR A 87 4.03 1.68 -25.50
C TYR A 87 5.19 1.79 -26.49
N SER A 88 6.38 2.07 -25.95
CA SER A 88 7.64 2.10 -26.71
C SER A 88 8.06 0.70 -27.19
N ALA A 89 9.09 0.63 -28.04
CA ALA A 89 9.67 -0.64 -28.47
C ALA A 89 10.22 -1.46 -27.29
N LEU A 90 10.85 -0.79 -26.32
CA LEU A 90 11.35 -1.41 -25.09
C LEU A 90 10.20 -1.96 -24.24
N ASP A 91 9.11 -1.20 -24.06
CA ASP A 91 7.92 -1.66 -23.33
C ASP A 91 7.33 -2.92 -23.98
N ARG A 92 7.19 -2.92 -25.30
CA ARG A 92 6.64 -4.03 -26.07
C ARG A 92 7.50 -5.28 -25.96
N ALA A 93 8.82 -5.14 -26.03
CA ALA A 93 9.75 -6.25 -25.82
C ALA A 93 9.65 -6.82 -24.40
N ALA A 94 9.57 -5.96 -23.39
CA ALA A 94 9.44 -6.38 -22.00
C ALA A 94 8.09 -7.09 -21.73
N LEU A 95 7.00 -6.57 -22.28
CA LEU A 95 5.68 -7.20 -22.18
C LEU A 95 5.65 -8.55 -22.91
N ALA A 96 6.24 -8.67 -24.10
CA ALA A 96 6.34 -9.94 -24.83
C ALA A 96 7.07 -11.01 -24.02
N LEU A 97 8.26 -10.67 -23.50
CA LEU A 97 9.08 -11.57 -22.69
C LEU A 97 8.36 -11.97 -21.39
N ALA A 98 7.66 -11.03 -20.75
CA ALA A 98 6.86 -11.31 -19.57
C ALA A 98 5.68 -12.27 -19.84
N GLU A 99 4.98 -12.12 -20.97
CA GLU A 99 3.88 -13.01 -21.34
C GLU A 99 4.36 -14.45 -21.55
N VAL A 100 5.45 -14.65 -22.29
CA VAL A 100 5.98 -16.01 -22.51
C VAL A 100 6.55 -16.62 -21.23
N THR A 101 7.15 -15.81 -20.35
CA THR A 101 7.59 -16.26 -19.02
C THR A 101 6.41 -16.72 -18.15
N ALA A 102 5.27 -16.02 -18.24
CA ALA A 102 4.09 -16.34 -17.45
C ALA A 102 3.31 -17.55 -17.97
N VAL A 103 3.14 -17.66 -19.29
CA VAL A 103 2.31 -18.68 -19.96
C VAL A 103 3.08 -19.97 -20.22
N LEU A 104 4.40 -19.88 -20.49
CA LEU A 104 5.24 -20.99 -20.96
C LEU A 104 4.62 -21.69 -22.20
N PRO A 105 4.57 -21.00 -23.35
CA PRO A 105 4.00 -21.55 -24.59
C PRO A 105 4.89 -22.65 -25.19
N ASP A 106 4.53 -23.13 -26.39
CA ASP A 106 5.40 -24.04 -27.15
C ASP A 106 6.77 -23.42 -27.47
N GLU A 107 7.77 -24.27 -27.67
CA GLU A 107 9.17 -23.88 -27.90
C GLU A 107 9.33 -22.90 -29.07
N ALA A 108 8.62 -23.13 -30.19
CA ALA A 108 8.74 -22.26 -31.36
C ALA A 108 8.20 -20.86 -31.10
N THR A 109 7.15 -20.74 -30.27
CA THR A 109 6.64 -19.44 -29.80
C THR A 109 7.58 -18.79 -28.80
N LEU A 110 8.11 -19.55 -27.84
CA LEU A 110 9.06 -19.06 -26.84
C LEU A 110 10.31 -18.45 -27.52
N GLU A 111 10.95 -19.22 -28.40
CA GLU A 111 12.18 -18.80 -29.09
C GLU A 111 11.96 -17.58 -29.98
N ARG A 112 10.82 -17.52 -30.68
CA ARG A 112 10.46 -16.35 -31.51
C ARG A 112 10.31 -15.08 -30.67
N GLU A 113 9.53 -15.12 -29.59
CA GLU A 113 9.29 -13.94 -28.76
C GLU A 113 10.56 -13.54 -27.99
N TYR A 114 11.38 -14.52 -27.57
CA TYR A 114 12.68 -14.26 -26.95
C TYR A 114 13.63 -13.52 -27.92
N ALA A 115 13.75 -14.01 -29.16
CA ALA A 115 14.59 -13.39 -30.18
C ALA A 115 14.16 -11.94 -30.47
N LEU A 116 12.85 -11.71 -30.66
CA LEU A 116 12.29 -10.37 -30.87
C LEU A 116 12.54 -9.44 -29.68
N ALA A 117 12.42 -9.95 -28.44
CA ALA A 117 12.70 -9.15 -27.26
C ALA A 117 14.18 -8.74 -27.17
N ARG A 118 15.10 -9.62 -27.60
CA ARG A 118 16.55 -9.38 -27.57
C ARG A 118 17.01 -8.26 -28.53
N GLU A 119 16.21 -7.93 -29.55
CA GLU A 119 16.46 -6.79 -30.45
C GLU A 119 16.37 -5.43 -29.72
N HIS A 120 15.68 -5.38 -28.58
CA HIS A 120 15.40 -4.14 -27.84
C HIS A 120 15.88 -4.15 -26.38
N LEU A 121 16.27 -5.30 -25.84
CA LEU A 121 16.67 -5.47 -24.45
C LEU A 121 18.13 -5.91 -24.32
N SER A 122 18.85 -5.35 -23.34
CA SER A 122 20.15 -5.86 -22.91
C SER A 122 20.02 -7.19 -22.15
N ASP A 123 21.13 -7.90 -21.93
CA ASP A 123 21.12 -9.15 -21.14
C ASP A 123 20.62 -8.93 -19.71
N ASP A 124 21.00 -7.81 -19.08
CA ASP A 124 20.53 -7.44 -17.73
C ASP A 124 19.02 -7.17 -17.72
N GLN A 125 18.50 -6.49 -18.75
CA GLN A 125 17.07 -6.21 -18.88
C GLN A 125 16.27 -7.48 -19.14
N MET A 126 16.73 -8.34 -20.05
CA MET A 126 16.14 -9.66 -20.31
C MET A 126 16.04 -10.47 -19.01
N SER A 127 17.17 -10.61 -18.30
CA SER A 127 17.26 -11.35 -17.03
C SER A 127 16.28 -10.83 -16.00
N VAL A 128 16.26 -9.52 -15.78
CA VAL A 128 15.42 -8.96 -14.73
C VAL A 128 13.93 -8.97 -15.09
N ILE A 129 13.54 -8.83 -16.36
CA ILE A 129 12.13 -8.95 -16.78
C ILE A 129 11.60 -10.37 -16.53
N VAL A 130 12.41 -11.39 -16.82
CA VAL A 130 12.07 -12.79 -16.48
C VAL A 130 11.91 -12.95 -14.97
N TRP A 131 12.80 -12.36 -14.17
CA TRP A 131 12.67 -12.37 -12.70
C TRP A 131 11.45 -11.61 -12.19
N VAL A 132 11.10 -10.47 -12.78
CA VAL A 132 9.87 -9.72 -12.46
C VAL A 132 8.65 -10.60 -12.72
N ALA A 133 8.52 -11.15 -13.94
CA ALA A 133 7.40 -12.00 -14.35
C ALA A 133 7.29 -13.28 -13.51
N THR A 134 8.42 -13.92 -13.19
CA THR A 134 8.48 -15.09 -12.31
C THR A 134 8.01 -14.75 -10.90
N THR A 135 8.52 -13.64 -10.34
CA THR A 135 8.21 -13.22 -8.96
C THR A 135 6.74 -12.85 -8.81
N ILE A 136 6.19 -12.04 -9.70
CA ILE A 136 4.76 -11.71 -9.67
C ILE A 136 3.89 -12.94 -9.93
N GLY A 137 4.33 -13.85 -10.80
CA GLY A 137 3.66 -15.14 -11.01
C GLY A 137 3.59 -15.99 -9.73
N ALA A 138 4.63 -15.97 -8.89
CA ALA A 138 4.61 -16.63 -7.58
C ALA A 138 3.62 -15.95 -6.61
N PHE A 139 3.62 -14.61 -6.53
CA PHE A 139 2.62 -13.87 -5.74
C PHE A 139 1.19 -14.12 -6.22
N ASN A 140 0.95 -14.18 -7.54
CA ASN A 140 -0.36 -14.49 -8.10
C ASN A 140 -0.85 -15.85 -7.60
N ARG A 141 0.01 -16.88 -7.62
CA ARG A 141 -0.32 -18.23 -7.13
C ARG A 141 -0.64 -18.22 -5.64
N VAL A 142 0.21 -17.62 -4.80
CA VAL A 142 -0.04 -17.48 -3.35
C VAL A 142 -1.36 -16.77 -3.10
N SER A 143 -1.63 -15.70 -3.84
CA SER A 143 -2.77 -14.83 -3.62
C SER A 143 -4.10 -15.44 -4.06
N ILE A 144 -4.14 -16.03 -5.25
CA ILE A 144 -5.31 -16.75 -5.77
C ILE A 144 -5.64 -17.93 -4.85
N MET A 145 -4.62 -18.70 -4.46
CA MET A 145 -4.84 -19.87 -3.62
C MET A 145 -5.24 -19.52 -2.18
N SER A 146 -4.87 -18.34 -1.69
CA SER A 146 -5.30 -17.80 -0.39
C SER A 146 -6.60 -17.00 -0.45
N GLN A 147 -7.17 -16.77 -1.64
CA GLN A 147 -8.34 -15.91 -1.86
C GLN A 147 -8.19 -14.53 -1.22
N HIS A 148 -7.02 -13.89 -1.37
CA HIS A 148 -6.85 -12.55 -0.83
C HIS A 148 -7.91 -11.60 -1.39
N PRO A 149 -8.61 -10.85 -0.53
CA PRO A 149 -9.67 -9.98 -0.99
C PRO A 149 -9.08 -8.78 -1.74
N VAL A 150 -9.79 -8.36 -2.79
CA VAL A 150 -9.70 -6.97 -3.25
C VAL A 150 -10.56 -6.18 -2.28
N ARG A 151 -9.92 -5.31 -1.49
CA ARG A 151 -10.69 -4.40 -0.64
C ARG A 151 -11.23 -3.32 -1.55
N ALA A 152 -12.53 -3.08 -1.49
CA ALA A 152 -13.12 -1.93 -2.17
C ALA A 152 -12.28 -0.70 -1.86
N HIS A 153 -11.85 0.00 -2.91
CA HIS A 153 -11.37 1.35 -2.72
C HIS A 153 -12.52 2.11 -2.08
N LYS A 154 -12.33 2.57 -0.84
CA LYS A 154 -13.14 3.71 -0.38
C LYS A 154 -12.81 4.79 -1.40
N GLU A 155 -13.81 5.24 -2.18
CA GLU A 155 -13.67 6.31 -3.17
C GLU A 155 -12.63 7.30 -2.64
N GLU A 156 -11.58 7.55 -3.44
CA GLU A 156 -10.59 8.55 -3.06
C GLU A 156 -11.38 9.78 -2.67
N ALA A 157 -11.21 10.16 -1.39
CA ALA A 157 -11.80 11.36 -0.83
C ALA A 157 -11.69 12.44 -1.90
N THR A 158 -12.83 12.94 -2.36
CA THR A 158 -12.81 14.01 -3.35
C THR A 158 -11.95 15.15 -2.80
N MET A 159 -11.36 15.99 -3.65
CA MET A 159 -10.63 17.16 -3.17
C MET A 159 -11.45 18.00 -2.17
N THR A 160 -12.77 17.93 -2.25
CA THR A 160 -13.76 18.41 -1.28
C THR A 160 -13.70 17.70 0.08
N ASP A 161 -13.70 16.36 0.12
CA ASP A 161 -13.64 15.57 1.36
C ASP A 161 -12.32 15.76 2.14
N LEU A 162 -11.21 15.93 1.42
CA LEU A 162 -9.90 16.24 2.02
C LEU A 162 -9.85 17.67 2.55
N ALA A 163 -10.47 18.63 1.85
CA ALA A 163 -10.57 20.02 2.28
C ALA A 163 -11.47 20.20 3.52
N GLU A 164 -12.42 19.29 3.76
CA GLU A 164 -13.36 19.36 4.89
C GLU A 164 -12.97 18.49 6.10
N THR A 165 -11.85 17.76 6.04
CA THR A 165 -11.39 16.99 7.20
C THR A 165 -10.78 17.91 8.25
N LYS A 166 -11.50 18.15 9.35
CA LYS A 166 -11.13 19.08 10.42
C LYS A 166 -11.05 18.38 11.77
N VAL A 167 -10.00 18.64 12.54
CA VAL A 167 -9.97 18.33 13.97
C VAL A 167 -10.34 19.57 14.76
N ALA A 168 -11.18 19.43 15.78
CA ALA A 168 -11.57 20.51 16.67
C ALA A 168 -11.54 20.05 18.13
N ARG A 169 -11.05 20.91 19.03
CA ARG A 169 -11.14 20.66 20.47
C ARG A 169 -12.54 21.03 20.97
N ASN A 170 -13.27 20.05 21.48
CA ASN A 170 -14.54 20.24 22.18
C ASN A 170 -14.28 20.25 23.69
N ALA A 171 -14.05 21.46 24.22
CA ALA A 171 -13.71 21.67 25.62
C ALA A 171 -14.84 21.25 26.58
N GLU A 172 -16.09 21.41 26.14
CA GLU A 172 -17.27 21.10 26.96
C GLU A 172 -17.43 19.59 27.17
N GLN A 173 -17.01 18.79 26.19
CA GLN A 173 -17.06 17.33 26.24
C GLN A 173 -15.72 16.67 26.55
N ASN A 174 -14.69 17.46 26.88
CA ASN A 174 -13.33 17.00 27.16
C ASN A 174 -12.76 16.04 26.10
N ARG A 175 -12.95 16.39 24.82
CA ARG A 175 -12.46 15.56 23.70
C ARG A 175 -12.05 16.38 22.50
N TYR A 176 -11.19 15.82 21.66
CA TYR A 176 -10.99 16.32 20.30
C TYR A 176 -11.84 15.50 19.35
N GLU A 177 -12.47 16.17 18.41
CA GLU A 177 -13.40 15.59 17.44
C GLU A 177 -12.78 15.73 16.05
N ILE A 178 -12.78 14.66 15.26
CA ILE A 178 -12.44 14.71 13.85
C ILE A 178 -13.71 14.63 13.02
N TYR A 179 -13.86 15.59 12.13
CA TYR A 179 -14.95 15.66 11.16
C TYR A 179 -14.45 15.27 9.79
N TYR A 180 -15.30 14.60 9.01
CA TYR A 180 -15.03 14.21 7.63
C TYR A 180 -16.29 14.47 6.80
N GLY A 181 -16.19 15.34 5.79
CA GLY A 181 -17.35 15.78 5.00
C GLY A 181 -18.43 16.48 5.85
N GLY A 182 -18.01 17.22 6.88
CA GLY A 182 -18.92 17.87 7.84
C GLY A 182 -19.54 16.96 8.91
N GLU A 183 -19.39 15.64 8.80
CA GLU A 183 -19.92 14.67 9.79
C GLU A 183 -18.87 14.33 10.85
N LEU A 184 -19.31 14.08 12.09
CA LEU A 184 -18.42 13.64 13.18
C LEU A 184 -17.95 12.20 12.91
N ALA A 185 -16.68 12.04 12.55
CA ALA A 185 -16.09 10.77 12.15
C ALA A 185 -15.40 10.03 13.30
N GLY A 186 -15.09 10.72 14.39
CA GLY A 186 -14.48 10.12 15.57
C GLY A 186 -13.99 11.15 16.58
N PHE A 187 -13.44 10.67 17.69
CA PHE A 187 -12.96 11.52 18.77
C PHE A 187 -11.85 10.86 19.59
N THR A 188 -11.12 11.69 20.33
CA THR A 188 -10.18 11.27 21.36
C THR A 188 -10.46 12.04 22.65
N GLU A 189 -10.79 11.31 23.70
CA GLU A 189 -11.13 11.87 25.01
C GLU A 189 -9.88 12.13 25.83
N TYR A 190 -9.90 13.22 26.58
CA TYR A 190 -8.85 13.59 27.51
C TYR A 190 -9.42 13.97 28.88
N VAL A 191 -8.57 13.92 29.90
CA VAL A 191 -8.84 14.46 31.24
C VAL A 191 -7.72 15.43 31.59
N GLU A 192 -8.07 16.68 31.93
CA GLU A 192 -7.08 17.66 32.35
C GLU A 192 -6.86 17.62 33.86
N ARG A 193 -5.60 17.45 34.30
CA ARG A 193 -5.21 17.42 35.71
C ARG A 193 -3.97 18.29 35.92
N GLY A 194 -4.15 19.46 36.53
CA GLY A 194 -3.06 20.44 36.63
C GLY A 194 -2.54 20.81 35.24
N ASN A 195 -1.24 20.65 35.00
CA ASN A 195 -0.64 20.88 33.67
C ASN A 195 -0.75 19.67 32.72
N ASP A 196 -1.33 18.56 33.16
CA ASP A 196 -1.36 17.33 32.40
C ASP A 196 -2.64 17.16 31.58
N SER A 197 -2.52 16.57 30.39
CA SER A 197 -3.63 16.16 29.53
C SER A 197 -3.56 14.65 29.33
N ASP A 198 -4.46 13.94 29.99
CA ASP A 198 -4.50 12.48 30.03
C ASP A 198 -5.47 11.93 28.98
N PHE A 199 -4.95 11.37 27.89
CA PHE A 199 -5.73 10.76 26.82
C PHE A 199 -6.19 9.35 27.20
N VAL A 200 -7.50 9.17 27.36
CA VAL A 200 -8.09 7.95 27.92
C VAL A 200 -8.70 7.02 26.87
N HIS A 201 -9.29 7.56 25.81
CA HIS A 201 -9.96 6.77 24.79
C HIS A 201 -9.88 7.43 23.41
N THR A 202 -9.83 6.63 22.35
CA THR A 202 -9.86 7.12 20.96
C THR A 202 -10.72 6.17 20.15
N GLU A 203 -11.69 6.73 19.44
CA GLU A 203 -12.63 5.98 18.62
C GLU A 203 -12.82 6.68 17.28
N ILE A 204 -12.82 5.89 16.20
CA ILE A 204 -13.24 6.31 14.86
C ILE A 204 -14.47 5.47 14.53
N ASP A 205 -15.55 6.11 14.09
CA ASP A 205 -16.74 5.38 13.69
C ASP A 205 -16.42 4.43 12.52
N LYS A 206 -16.99 3.22 12.56
CA LYS A 206 -16.77 2.15 11.59
C LYS A 206 -16.98 2.59 10.13
N ALA A 207 -17.92 3.50 9.87
CA ALA A 207 -18.13 4.07 8.55
C ALA A 207 -16.87 4.77 8.01
N PHE A 208 -16.08 5.36 8.91
CA PHE A 208 -14.91 6.19 8.61
C PHE A 208 -13.56 5.49 8.85
N GLU A 209 -13.55 4.25 9.37
CA GLU A 209 -12.33 3.47 9.60
C GLU A 209 -11.46 3.31 8.33
N GLY A 210 -10.14 3.19 8.49
CA GLY A 210 -9.22 2.96 7.36
C GLY A 210 -8.96 4.17 6.46
N LYS A 211 -9.52 5.35 6.77
CA LYS A 211 -9.25 6.63 6.08
C LYS A 211 -8.06 7.42 6.67
N GLY A 212 -7.30 6.85 7.60
CA GLY A 212 -6.18 7.53 8.27
C GLY A 212 -6.60 8.58 9.32
N LEU A 213 -7.91 8.74 9.56
CA LEU A 213 -8.47 9.75 10.45
C LEU A 213 -7.98 9.64 11.90
N GLY A 214 -7.84 8.42 12.43
CA GLY A 214 -7.30 8.22 13.78
C GLY A 214 -5.89 8.78 13.94
N SER A 215 -5.01 8.60 12.95
CA SER A 215 -3.64 9.13 13.00
C SER A 215 -3.63 10.67 12.87
N LYS A 216 -4.49 11.25 12.03
CA LYS A 216 -4.63 12.71 11.91
C LYS A 216 -5.17 13.33 13.21
N LEU A 217 -6.21 12.73 13.78
CA LEU A 217 -6.79 13.12 15.06
C LEU A 217 -5.76 13.08 16.19
N ALA A 218 -5.02 11.98 16.33
CA ALA A 218 -3.97 11.84 17.34
C ALA A 218 -2.90 12.93 17.16
N LYS A 219 -2.42 13.13 15.93
CA LYS A 219 -1.43 14.18 15.63
C LYS A 219 -1.89 15.56 16.08
N GLU A 220 -3.05 16.01 15.61
CA GLU A 220 -3.53 17.38 15.85
C GLU A 220 -3.90 17.59 17.33
N ALA A 221 -4.44 16.57 18.00
CA ALA A 221 -4.72 16.63 19.43
C ALA A 221 -3.43 16.75 20.26
N LEU A 222 -2.39 15.99 19.92
CA LEU A 222 -1.10 16.06 20.61
C LEU A 222 -0.37 17.38 20.30
N ASP A 223 -0.40 17.84 19.05
CA ASP A 223 0.15 19.15 18.65
C ASP A 223 -0.50 20.30 19.42
N ASP A 224 -1.83 20.28 19.60
CA ASP A 224 -2.54 21.29 20.40
C ASP A 224 -2.12 21.26 21.87
N VAL A 225 -1.99 20.07 22.48
CA VAL A 225 -1.51 19.92 23.87
C VAL A 225 -0.11 20.52 24.02
N VAL A 226 0.80 20.22 23.08
CA VAL A 226 2.16 20.78 23.06
C VAL A 226 2.14 22.29 22.87
N ALA A 227 1.33 22.81 21.94
CA ALA A 227 1.20 24.24 21.68
C ALA A 227 0.65 25.01 22.89
N ARG A 228 -0.20 24.36 23.70
CA ARG A 228 -0.73 24.90 24.96
C ARG A 228 0.24 24.77 26.14
N GLY A 229 1.45 24.23 25.94
CA GLY A 229 2.46 24.09 26.99
C GLY A 229 2.11 23.04 28.06
N ARG A 230 1.18 22.14 27.76
CA ARG A 230 0.72 21.08 28.66
C ARG A 230 1.56 19.81 28.46
N THR A 231 1.56 18.93 29.46
CA THR A 231 2.16 17.59 29.34
C THR A 231 1.14 16.58 28.84
N ILE A 232 1.64 15.49 28.27
CA ILE A 232 0.85 14.40 27.72
C ILE A 232 0.95 13.18 28.65
N THR A 233 -0.19 12.63 29.03
CA THR A 233 -0.30 11.26 29.54
C THR A 233 -1.14 10.46 28.54
N ALA A 234 -0.68 9.26 28.17
CA ALA A 234 -1.36 8.41 27.21
C ALA A 234 -1.79 7.11 27.89
N HIS A 235 -3.06 6.99 28.30
CA HIS A 235 -3.64 5.73 28.75
C HIS A 235 -4.27 4.94 27.60
N CYS A 236 -4.85 5.63 26.61
CA CYS A 236 -5.39 5.04 25.41
C CYS A 236 -4.33 4.22 24.63
N PRO A 237 -4.56 2.93 24.34
CA PRO A 237 -3.61 2.11 23.57
C PRO A 237 -3.30 2.67 22.17
N PHE A 238 -4.28 3.31 21.53
CA PHE A 238 -4.09 3.92 20.22
C PHE A 238 -3.09 5.09 20.28
N ILE A 239 -3.27 6.00 21.26
CA ILE A 239 -2.36 7.14 21.46
C ILE A 239 -0.95 6.67 21.84
N LYS A 240 -0.82 5.64 22.70
CA LYS A 240 0.48 5.03 23.00
C LYS A 240 1.17 4.52 21.73
N ALA A 241 0.48 3.71 20.94
CA ALA A 241 1.02 3.16 19.69
C ALA A 241 1.33 4.24 18.64
N TYR A 242 0.63 5.37 18.69
CA TYR A 242 0.95 6.55 17.88
C TYR A 242 2.27 7.18 18.34
N ILE A 243 2.41 7.50 19.63
CA ILE A 243 3.65 8.09 20.19
C ILE A 243 4.86 7.18 19.97
N GLU A 244 4.74 5.86 20.09
CA GLU A 244 5.83 4.91 19.79
C GLU A 244 6.37 5.02 18.35
N LYS A 245 5.52 5.44 17.40
CA LYS A 245 5.90 5.69 16.00
C LYS A 245 6.34 7.13 15.75
N HIS A 246 6.08 8.01 16.71
CA HIS A 246 6.27 9.46 16.66
C HIS A 246 7.01 9.94 17.93
N PRO A 247 8.29 9.56 18.10
CA PRO A 247 9.04 9.78 19.33
C PRO A 247 9.25 11.27 19.66
N GLU A 248 8.98 12.19 18.72
CA GLU A 248 8.98 13.63 18.97
C GLU A 248 8.06 14.08 20.11
N TYR A 249 7.01 13.31 20.42
CA TYR A 249 6.08 13.59 21.52
C TYR A 249 6.56 13.09 22.89
N GLU A 250 7.55 12.18 22.94
CA GLU A 250 8.03 11.60 24.21
C GLU A 250 8.58 12.66 25.17
N LYS A 251 9.25 13.69 24.64
CA LYS A 251 9.78 14.81 25.44
C LYS A 251 8.70 15.68 26.10
N HIS A 252 7.46 15.54 25.66
CA HIS A 252 6.29 16.25 26.19
C HIS A 252 5.44 15.38 27.13
N MET A 253 5.83 14.11 27.31
CA MET A 253 5.13 13.22 28.22
C MET A 253 5.44 13.54 29.68
N THR A 254 4.49 13.26 30.57
CA THR A 254 4.77 13.27 32.01
C THR A 254 5.86 12.24 32.33
N ALA A 255 6.83 12.65 33.14
CA ALA A 255 7.81 11.71 33.69
C ALA A 255 7.03 10.64 34.48
N LYS A 256 7.33 9.36 34.24
CA LYS A 256 6.73 8.26 35.01
C LYS A 256 6.93 8.53 36.51
N SER A 257 5.88 8.93 37.21
CA SER A 257 5.84 8.88 38.67
C SER A 257 6.12 7.43 39.07
N GLY A 258 7.18 7.24 39.86
CA GLY A 258 7.84 5.96 40.08
C GLY A 258 6.90 4.80 40.42
N GLN A 259 7.19 3.64 39.84
CA GLN A 259 6.97 2.38 40.52
C GLN A 259 7.94 2.33 41.70
N GLN A 260 7.42 2.61 42.90
CA GLN A 260 7.93 2.03 44.15
C GLN A 260 7.12 0.77 44.44
#